data_AF-A0A5T1T8Z1-F1
#
_entry.id   AF-A0A5T1T8Z1-F1
#
_cell.length_a   1.000
_cell.length_b   1.000
_cell.length_c   1.000
_cell.angle_alpha   90.00
_cell.angle_beta   90.00
_cell.angle_gamma   90.00
#
_symmetry.space_group_name_H-M   'P 1'
#
loop_
_entity.id
_entity.type
_entity.pdbx_description
1 polymer ?
#
loop_
_entity_poly.entity_id
_entity_poly.type
_entity_poly.pdbx_seq_one_letter_code
_entity_poly.pdbx_strand_id
1 'polypeptide(L)'
;ENKILPKNKIFTVDEFINQTFNIFERTFFEMNLMSHALKIYTPGIQAQKSAFSQCAMMIAGRKNIISYHEIFSLKQQYQIIKSNLGLLGLDSLYDSMAYFQLYKLSRILNLTLDLSLNYIKKAMELDQDNDAWGIHYIYCCFLLGDLEAIETFLKVLLDSNKLNNLLQTFIISKSMRIYKEQEDCFISFRSTKIYPMINYVGIWLNYHYGEFVRMYKMYKN
;
A
#
# COMPACT_ATOMS: atom_id res chain seq x y z
N GLU A 1 -41.72 -14.54 -21.80
CA GLU A 1 -42.40 -14.09 -20.57
C GLU A 1 -41.65 -12.91 -19.97
N ASN A 2 -42.37 -11.80 -19.75
CA ASN A 2 -41.86 -10.57 -19.17
C ASN A 2 -41.45 -10.79 -17.71
N LYS A 3 -40.15 -10.90 -17.42
CA LYS A 3 -39.65 -10.65 -16.08
C LYS A 3 -39.10 -9.23 -16.04
N ILE A 4 -39.89 -8.38 -15.39
CA ILE A 4 -39.56 -7.02 -14.96
C ILE A 4 -38.11 -7.02 -14.47
N LEU A 5 -37.20 -6.38 -15.21
CA LEU A 5 -35.87 -6.08 -14.69
C LEU A 5 -36.09 -5.17 -13.46
N PRO A 6 -35.63 -5.56 -12.26
CA PRO A 6 -35.88 -4.78 -11.07
C PRO A 6 -35.27 -3.38 -11.20
N LYS A 7 -35.84 -2.43 -10.46
CA LYS A 7 -35.49 -0.99 -10.47
C LYS A 7 -33.99 -0.72 -10.21
N ASN A 8 -33.26 -1.69 -9.66
CA ASN A 8 -31.83 -1.62 -9.41
C ASN A 8 -31.07 -2.54 -10.38
N LYS A 9 -30.13 -1.98 -11.14
CA LYS A 9 -29.21 -2.71 -12.04
C LYS A 9 -27.98 -3.27 -11.31
N ILE A 10 -27.97 -3.18 -9.98
CA ILE A 10 -26.85 -3.57 -9.13
C ILE A 10 -27.42 -4.54 -8.10
N PHE A 11 -26.79 -5.70 -8.00
CA PHE A 11 -27.12 -6.74 -7.04
C PHE A 11 -25.89 -7.05 -6.21
N THR A 12 -26.08 -7.39 -4.94
CA THR A 12 -25.02 -7.95 -4.09
C THR A 12 -25.17 -9.46 -3.99
N VAL A 13 -24.09 -10.15 -3.61
CA VAL A 13 -24.15 -11.61 -3.46
C VAL A 13 -25.11 -12.06 -2.35
N ASP A 14 -25.35 -11.19 -1.36
CA ASP A 14 -26.29 -11.43 -0.27
C ASP A 14 -27.72 -11.68 -0.74
N GLU A 15 -28.07 -11.20 -1.94
CA GLU A 15 -29.39 -11.42 -2.55
C GLU A 15 -29.56 -12.83 -3.13
N PHE A 16 -28.47 -13.56 -3.35
CA PHE A 16 -28.49 -14.89 -3.99
C PHE A 16 -28.04 -16.02 -3.06
N ILE A 17 -27.28 -15.70 -2.01
CA ILE A 17 -26.63 -16.69 -1.16
C ILE A 17 -27.55 -17.21 -0.06
N ASN A 18 -27.36 -18.48 0.33
CA ASN A 18 -27.93 -19.01 1.56
C ASN A 18 -27.15 -18.46 2.77
N GLN A 19 -27.85 -17.73 3.64
CA GLN A 19 -27.27 -17.09 4.82
C GLN A 19 -26.76 -18.08 5.89
N THR A 20 -27.10 -19.38 5.77
CA THR A 20 -26.58 -20.42 6.68
C THR A 20 -25.23 -20.99 6.25
N PHE A 21 -24.70 -20.58 5.10
CA PHE A 21 -23.39 -21.06 4.63
C PHE A 21 -22.27 -20.63 5.55
N ASN A 22 -21.33 -21.54 5.79
CA ASN A 22 -20.07 -21.20 6.43
C ASN A 22 -19.18 -20.38 5.48
N ILE A 23 -18.08 -19.84 6.00
CA ILE A 23 -17.19 -18.95 5.25
C ILE A 23 -16.62 -19.59 3.97
N PHE A 24 -16.33 -20.90 3.98
CA PHE A 24 -15.79 -21.61 2.82
C PHE A 24 -16.87 -21.86 1.77
N GLU A 25 -18.04 -22.32 2.18
CA GLU A 25 -19.21 -22.51 1.30
C GLU A 25 -19.60 -21.19 0.64
N ARG A 26 -19.61 -20.11 1.43
CA ARG A 26 -19.88 -18.76 0.95
C ARG A 26 -18.85 -18.28 -0.05
N THR A 27 -17.56 -18.41 0.27
CA THR A 27 -16.46 -18.02 -0.64
C THR A 27 -16.53 -18.80 -1.95
N PHE A 28 -16.79 -20.11 -1.89
CA PHE A 28 -16.94 -20.95 -3.08
C PHE A 28 -18.16 -20.53 -3.92
N PHE A 29 -19.30 -20.28 -3.28
CA PHE A 29 -20.50 -19.79 -3.95
C PHE A 29 -20.25 -18.45 -4.65
N GLU A 30 -19.61 -17.49 -3.97
CA GLU A 30 -19.27 -16.18 -4.53
C GLU A 30 -18.35 -16.29 -5.75
N MET A 31 -17.31 -17.13 -5.69
CA MET A 31 -16.43 -17.38 -6.84
C MET A 31 -17.16 -18.07 -8.00
N ASN A 32 -18.04 -19.03 -7.71
CA ASN A 32 -18.85 -19.71 -8.71
C ASN A 32 -19.84 -18.74 -9.38
N LEU A 33 -20.56 -17.93 -8.60
CA LEU A 33 -21.46 -16.90 -9.10
C LEU A 33 -20.70 -15.90 -10.00
N MET A 34 -19.53 -15.43 -9.54
CA MET A 34 -18.67 -14.54 -10.30
C MET A 34 -18.18 -15.17 -11.62
N SER A 35 -17.99 -16.49 -11.67
CA SER A 35 -17.56 -17.19 -12.90
C SER A 35 -18.55 -17.06 -14.06
N HIS A 36 -19.84 -16.86 -13.75
CA HIS A 36 -20.88 -16.67 -14.77
C HIS A 36 -20.86 -15.27 -15.39
N ALA A 37 -20.11 -14.31 -14.81
CA ALA A 37 -20.04 -12.94 -15.31
C ALA A 37 -19.44 -12.86 -16.72
N LEU A 38 -19.96 -11.92 -17.52
CA LEU A 38 -19.40 -11.59 -18.84
C LEU A 38 -18.01 -10.95 -18.70
N LYS A 39 -17.84 -10.10 -17.68
CA LYS A 39 -16.59 -9.41 -17.35
C LYS A 39 -16.42 -9.38 -15.83
N ILE A 40 -15.19 -9.58 -15.36
CA ILE A 40 -14.81 -9.49 -13.95
C ILE A 40 -13.85 -8.32 -13.79
N TYR A 41 -14.25 -7.26 -13.11
CA TYR A 41 -13.37 -6.13 -12.81
C TYR A 41 -12.63 -6.39 -11.49
N THR A 42 -11.32 -6.20 -11.47
CA THR A 42 -10.48 -6.53 -10.30
C THR A 42 -9.32 -5.55 -10.14
N PRO A 43 -8.81 -5.31 -8.91
CA PRO A 43 -7.54 -4.62 -8.68
C PRO A 43 -6.34 -5.41 -9.22
N GLY A 44 -5.21 -4.71 -9.40
CA GLY A 44 -3.91 -5.32 -9.70
C GLY A 44 -3.56 -5.38 -11.19
N ILE A 45 -2.25 -5.46 -11.48
CA ILE A 45 -1.71 -5.46 -12.86
C ILE A 45 -1.14 -6.86 -13.14
N GLN A 46 -1.45 -7.41 -14.32
CA GLN A 46 -0.95 -8.72 -14.78
C GLN A 46 -1.14 -9.83 -13.72
N ALA A 47 -0.04 -10.38 -13.17
CA ALA A 47 -0.04 -11.50 -12.23
C ALA A 47 -0.49 -11.10 -10.80
N GLN A 48 -0.57 -9.81 -10.48
CA GLN A 48 -0.98 -9.30 -9.16
C GLN A 48 -2.50 -9.09 -9.03
N LYS A 49 -3.29 -9.69 -9.93
CA LYS A 49 -4.76 -9.66 -9.85
C LYS A 49 -5.24 -10.49 -8.67
N SER A 50 -6.39 -10.13 -8.09
CA SER A 50 -6.96 -10.88 -6.94
C SER A 50 -7.09 -12.38 -7.25
N ALA A 51 -6.51 -13.23 -6.40
CA ALA A 51 -6.62 -14.68 -6.52
C ALA A 51 -8.08 -15.16 -6.56
N PHE A 52 -8.98 -14.42 -5.88
CA PHE A 52 -10.42 -14.65 -5.90
C PHE A 52 -11.01 -14.50 -7.31
N SER A 53 -10.72 -13.37 -7.97
CA SER A 53 -11.16 -13.12 -9.35
C SER A 53 -10.51 -14.08 -10.34
N GLN A 54 -9.23 -14.42 -10.12
CA GLN A 54 -8.51 -15.41 -10.93
C GLN A 54 -9.15 -16.80 -10.84
N CYS A 55 -9.53 -17.24 -9.65
CA CYS A 55 -10.25 -18.50 -9.45
C CYS A 55 -11.59 -18.52 -10.20
N ALA A 56 -12.40 -17.47 -10.07
CA ALA A 56 -13.67 -17.34 -10.80
C ALA A 56 -13.48 -17.41 -12.34
N MET A 57 -12.44 -16.77 -12.87
CA MET A 57 -12.08 -16.87 -14.29
C MET A 57 -11.66 -18.29 -14.70
N MET A 58 -10.92 -18.99 -13.85
CA MET A 58 -10.53 -20.38 -14.10
C MET A 58 -11.76 -21.30 -14.16
N ILE A 59 -12.70 -21.15 -13.21
CA ILE A 59 -13.98 -21.87 -13.22
C ILE A 59 -14.75 -21.59 -14.53
N ALA A 60 -14.77 -20.33 -14.98
CA ALA A 60 -15.45 -19.91 -16.19
C ALA A 60 -14.83 -20.47 -17.49
N GLY A 61 -13.58 -20.96 -17.44
CA GLY A 61 -12.86 -21.47 -18.60
C GLY A 61 -12.55 -20.42 -19.67
N ARG A 62 -12.59 -19.13 -19.35
CA ARG A 62 -12.40 -18.03 -20.31
C ARG A 62 -11.73 -16.81 -19.68
N LYS A 63 -10.91 -16.09 -20.46
CA LYS A 63 -10.24 -14.87 -20.00
C LYS A 63 -11.21 -13.67 -20.03
N ASN A 64 -11.88 -13.40 -18.91
CA ASN A 64 -12.85 -12.32 -18.76
C ASN A 64 -12.49 -11.28 -17.66
N ILE A 65 -11.28 -11.36 -17.08
CA ILE A 65 -10.81 -10.41 -16.07
C ILE A 65 -10.24 -9.15 -16.71
N ILE A 66 -10.68 -7.99 -16.22
CA ILE A 66 -10.20 -6.67 -16.61
C ILE A 66 -9.67 -5.95 -15.37
N SER A 67 -8.44 -5.45 -15.42
CA SER A 67 -7.92 -4.62 -14.34
C SER A 67 -8.52 -3.23 -14.44
N TYR A 68 -8.99 -2.63 -13.35
CA TYR A 68 -9.39 -1.23 -13.40
C TYR A 68 -8.19 -0.27 -13.63
N HIS A 69 -6.95 -0.71 -13.38
CA HIS A 69 -5.75 0.05 -13.74
C HIS A 69 -5.51 0.09 -15.26
N GLU A 70 -6.13 -0.81 -16.02
CA GLU A 70 -6.10 -0.82 -17.49
C GLU A 70 -7.24 0.06 -18.08
N ILE A 71 -8.21 0.47 -17.26
CA ILE A 71 -9.38 1.25 -17.70
C ILE A 71 -9.17 2.75 -17.44
N PHE A 72 -8.67 3.09 -16.26
CA PHE A 72 -8.50 4.48 -15.84
C PHE A 72 -7.04 4.89 -15.92
N SER A 73 -6.77 6.03 -16.55
CA SER A 73 -5.45 6.68 -16.47
C SER A 73 -5.08 6.99 -15.01
N LEU A 74 -3.79 7.13 -14.72
CA LEU A 74 -3.32 7.48 -13.37
C LEU A 74 -3.96 8.77 -12.84
N LYS A 75 -4.18 9.77 -13.71
CA LYS A 75 -4.87 11.02 -13.37
C LYS A 75 -6.34 10.77 -13.02
N GLN A 76 -7.04 9.93 -13.77
CA GLN A 76 -8.42 9.55 -13.46
C GLN A 76 -8.50 8.77 -12.14
N GLN A 77 -7.61 7.81 -11.91
CA GLN A 77 -7.54 7.07 -10.65
C GLN A 77 -7.36 8.03 -9.46
N TYR A 78 -6.45 8.99 -9.58
CA TYR A 78 -6.23 10.01 -8.55
C TYR A 78 -7.50 10.84 -8.28
N GLN A 79 -8.17 11.31 -9.33
CA GLN A 79 -9.40 12.12 -9.18
C GLN A 79 -10.58 11.32 -8.61
N ILE A 80 -10.75 10.06 -9.04
CA ILE A 80 -11.79 9.17 -8.52
C ILE A 80 -11.60 8.97 -7.02
N ILE A 81 -10.41 8.57 -6.57
CA ILE A 81 -10.16 8.35 -5.14
C ILE A 81 -10.35 9.65 -4.37
N LYS A 82 -9.76 10.77 -4.84
CA LYS A 82 -9.83 12.06 -4.16
C LYS A 82 -11.26 12.58 -3.99
N SER A 83 -12.09 12.42 -5.02
CA SER A 83 -13.50 12.87 -5.00
C SER A 83 -14.41 11.99 -4.16
N ASN A 84 -13.99 10.76 -3.82
CA ASN A 84 -14.78 9.77 -3.09
C ASN A 84 -14.28 9.47 -1.67
N LEU A 85 -13.30 10.22 -1.16
CA LEU A 85 -12.83 10.08 0.22
C LEU A 85 -13.98 10.33 1.22
N GLY A 86 -14.14 9.44 2.19
CA GLY A 86 -15.15 9.56 3.25
C GLY A 86 -16.62 9.47 2.79
N LEU A 87 -16.90 9.28 1.49
CA LEU A 87 -18.26 9.31 0.94
C LEU A 87 -19.10 8.11 1.39
N LEU A 88 -18.46 6.97 1.64
CA LEU A 88 -19.12 5.71 1.96
C LEU A 88 -19.21 5.43 3.47
N GLY A 89 -18.66 6.30 4.33
CA GLY A 89 -18.66 6.11 5.79
C GLY A 89 -18.03 4.77 6.23
N LEU A 90 -16.96 4.35 5.57
CA LEU A 90 -16.27 3.09 5.83
C LEU A 90 -15.37 3.17 7.06
N ASP A 91 -14.87 2.02 7.50
CA ASP A 91 -13.85 1.94 8.55
C ASP A 91 -12.60 2.77 8.18
N SER A 92 -11.96 3.38 9.19
CA SER A 92 -10.80 4.26 9.04
C SER A 92 -9.65 3.63 8.25
N LEU A 93 -9.48 2.31 8.30
CA LEU A 93 -8.44 1.60 7.55
C LEU A 93 -8.64 1.74 6.04
N TYR A 94 -9.88 1.82 5.55
CA TYR A 94 -10.17 2.06 4.13
C TYR A 94 -9.78 3.46 3.70
N ASP A 95 -10.15 4.48 4.48
CA ASP A 95 -9.75 5.86 4.20
C ASP A 95 -8.24 5.99 4.26
N SER A 96 -7.60 5.27 5.17
CA SER A 96 -6.16 5.28 5.29
C SER A 96 -5.45 4.69 4.06
N MET A 97 -5.92 3.54 3.58
CA MET A 97 -5.45 2.96 2.33
C MET A 97 -5.72 3.89 1.13
N ALA A 98 -6.85 4.60 1.12
CA ALA A 98 -7.16 5.58 0.08
C ALA A 98 -6.16 6.75 0.09
N TYR A 99 -5.81 7.29 1.27
CA TYR A 99 -4.77 8.30 1.42
C TYR A 99 -3.39 7.80 1.01
N PHE A 100 -3.03 6.57 1.38
CA PHE A 100 -1.80 5.95 0.92
C PHE A 100 -1.74 5.81 -0.61
N GLN A 101 -2.85 5.43 -1.23
CA GLN A 101 -2.93 5.35 -2.69
C GLN A 101 -2.85 6.73 -3.35
N LEU A 102 -3.43 7.78 -2.75
CA LEU A 102 -3.26 9.17 -3.20
C LEU A 102 -1.80 9.63 -3.05
N TYR A 103 -1.11 9.27 -1.98
CA TYR A 103 0.33 9.49 -1.84
C TYR A 103 1.08 8.85 -3.02
N LYS A 104 0.90 7.56 -3.29
CA LYS A 104 1.57 6.86 -4.40
C LYS A 104 1.28 7.52 -5.75
N LEU A 105 0.01 7.80 -6.04
CA LEU A 105 -0.39 8.44 -7.29
C LEU A 105 0.18 9.86 -7.42
N SER A 106 0.21 10.64 -6.33
CA SER A 106 0.80 11.98 -6.33
C SER A 106 2.28 11.95 -6.70
N ARG A 107 3.01 10.92 -6.25
CA ARG A 107 4.42 10.70 -6.59
C ARG A 107 4.61 10.32 -8.04
N ILE A 108 3.83 9.38 -8.56
CA ILE A 108 3.90 8.95 -9.97
C ILE A 108 3.53 10.10 -10.92
N LEU A 109 2.58 10.94 -10.52
CA LEU A 109 2.11 12.10 -11.30
C LEU A 109 3.00 13.34 -11.14
N ASN A 110 4.13 13.25 -10.40
CA ASN A 110 5.03 14.36 -10.10
C ASN A 110 4.30 15.59 -9.53
N LEU A 111 3.31 15.37 -8.65
CA LEU A 111 2.72 16.45 -7.86
C LEU A 111 3.72 16.92 -6.78
N THR A 112 3.40 18.01 -6.09
CA THR A 112 4.30 18.59 -5.09
C THR A 112 4.56 17.61 -3.93
N LEU A 113 5.80 17.60 -3.42
CA LEU A 113 6.17 16.75 -2.30
C LEU A 113 5.40 17.08 -1.03
N ASP A 114 5.03 18.34 -0.80
CA ASP A 114 4.16 18.74 0.32
C ASP A 114 2.79 18.07 0.25
N LEU A 115 2.23 17.95 -0.96
CA LEU A 115 0.95 17.26 -1.16
C LEU A 115 1.10 15.77 -0.87
N SER A 116 2.18 15.15 -1.34
CA SER A 116 2.50 13.75 -1.01
C SER A 116 2.67 13.56 0.50
N LEU A 117 3.40 14.47 1.17
CA LEU A 117 3.63 14.44 2.61
C LEU A 117 2.30 14.52 3.38
N ASN A 118 1.39 15.40 2.97
CA ASN A 118 0.07 15.52 3.58
C ASN A 118 -0.74 14.23 3.45
N TYR A 119 -0.68 13.57 2.29
CA TYR A 119 -1.38 12.30 2.10
C TYR A 119 -0.83 11.17 2.96
N ILE A 120 0.50 11.02 3.04
CA ILE A 120 1.09 9.94 3.85
C ILE A 120 0.88 10.18 5.35
N LYS A 121 0.94 11.44 5.83
CA LYS A 121 0.60 11.79 7.22
C LYS A 121 -0.85 11.42 7.56
N LYS A 122 -1.81 11.76 6.69
CA LYS A 122 -3.21 11.38 6.90
C LYS A 122 -3.43 9.88 6.90
N ALA A 123 -2.69 9.13 6.10
CA ALA A 123 -2.72 7.67 6.20
C ALA A 123 -2.27 7.25 7.61
N MET A 124 -1.07 7.66 8.05
CA MET A 124 -0.55 7.34 9.39
C MET A 124 -1.47 7.73 10.55
N GLU A 125 -2.19 8.83 10.44
CA GLU A 125 -3.18 9.25 11.45
C GLU A 125 -4.32 8.23 11.60
N LEU A 126 -4.73 7.56 10.52
CA LEU A 126 -5.88 6.65 10.45
C LEU A 126 -5.54 5.17 10.71
N ASP A 127 -4.28 4.74 10.56
CA ASP A 127 -3.78 3.42 11.00
C ASP A 127 -2.35 3.60 11.52
N GLN A 128 -2.26 3.82 12.82
CA GLN A 128 -1.01 4.16 13.51
C GLN A 128 -0.06 2.97 13.67
N ASP A 129 -0.54 1.76 13.38
CA ASP A 129 0.22 0.52 13.52
C ASP A 129 0.78 0.02 12.17
N ASN A 130 0.57 0.79 11.10
CA ASN A 130 1.09 0.47 9.78
C ASN A 130 2.49 1.05 9.53
N ASP A 131 3.51 0.29 9.93
CA ASP A 131 4.91 0.68 9.79
C ASP A 131 5.33 1.00 8.34
N ALA A 132 4.66 0.40 7.34
CA ALA A 132 4.94 0.66 5.93
C ALA A 132 4.72 2.13 5.57
N TRP A 133 3.74 2.79 6.19
CA TRP A 133 3.52 4.21 5.96
C TRP A 133 4.58 5.08 6.62
N GLY A 134 5.09 4.66 7.79
CA GLY A 134 6.26 5.28 8.42
C GLY A 134 7.47 5.29 7.49
N ILE A 135 7.73 4.17 6.80
CA ILE A 135 8.81 4.07 5.80
C ILE A 135 8.60 5.08 4.65
N HIS A 136 7.38 5.19 4.14
CA HIS A 136 7.07 6.12 3.06
C HIS A 136 7.07 7.59 3.50
N TYR A 137 6.68 7.88 4.74
CA TYR A 137 6.79 9.21 5.35
C TYR A 137 8.26 9.65 5.43
N ILE A 138 9.12 8.79 5.97
CA ILE A 138 10.56 9.02 6.04
C ILE A 138 11.13 9.31 4.65
N TYR A 139 10.75 8.51 3.65
CA TYR A 139 11.20 8.71 2.27
C TYR A 139 10.75 10.06 1.71
N CYS A 140 9.52 10.48 2.00
CA CYS A 140 9.03 11.80 1.59
C CYS A 140 9.84 12.92 2.26
N CYS A 141 10.17 12.79 3.54
CA CYS A 141 11.01 13.76 4.26
C CYS A 141 12.44 13.80 3.70
N PHE A 142 13.05 12.67 3.33
CA PHE A 142 14.36 12.65 2.69
C PHE A 142 14.38 13.48 1.41
N LEU A 143 13.33 13.36 0.60
CA LEU A 143 13.21 14.07 -0.66
C LEU A 143 12.91 15.56 -0.50
N LEU A 144 12.26 15.93 0.60
CA LEU A 144 12.10 17.33 1.01
C LEU A 144 13.37 17.91 1.66
N GLY A 145 14.35 17.08 2.00
CA GLY A 145 15.53 17.47 2.77
C GLY A 145 15.25 17.73 4.25
N ASP A 146 14.09 17.33 4.77
CA ASP A 146 13.68 17.52 6.16
C ASP A 146 14.26 16.40 7.05
N LEU A 147 15.59 16.47 7.24
CA LEU A 147 16.33 15.47 8.02
C LEU A 147 15.98 15.52 9.52
N GLU A 148 15.59 16.70 10.03
CA GLU A 148 15.22 16.88 11.44
C GLU A 148 13.89 16.18 11.76
N ALA A 149 12.92 16.21 10.85
CA ALA A 149 11.68 15.46 10.99
C ALA A 149 11.92 13.94 11.00
N ILE A 150 12.85 13.43 10.18
CA ILE A 150 13.21 12.00 10.15
C ILE A 150 13.84 11.60 11.48
N GLU A 151 14.85 12.35 11.93
CA GLU A 151 15.57 12.07 13.17
C GLU A 151 14.62 12.07 14.38
N THR A 152 13.72 13.06 14.44
CA THR A 152 12.72 13.16 15.51
C THR A 152 11.75 11.99 15.47
N PHE A 153 11.23 11.64 14.28
CA PHE A 153 10.31 10.52 14.12
C PHE A 153 10.93 9.19 14.55
N LEU A 154 12.17 8.92 14.15
CA LEU A 154 12.88 7.69 14.54
C LEU A 154 13.18 7.64 16.04
N LYS A 155 13.48 8.78 16.69
CA LYS A 155 13.62 8.86 18.15
C LYS A 155 12.32 8.52 18.86
N VAL A 156 11.20 9.08 18.41
CA VAL A 156 9.88 8.77 18.98
C VAL A 156 9.59 7.26 18.89
N LEU A 157 9.89 6.63 17.75
CA LEU A 157 9.71 5.18 17.61
C LEU A 157 10.64 4.37 18.51
N LEU A 158 11.87 4.84 18.75
CA LEU A 158 12.79 4.21 19.68
C LEU A 158 12.25 4.29 21.12
N ASP A 159 11.86 5.49 21.55
CA ASP A 159 11.35 5.76 22.89
C ASP A 159 10.03 5.01 23.16
N SER A 160 9.22 4.79 22.12
CA SER A 160 7.97 4.03 22.19
C SER A 160 8.14 2.52 21.94
N ASN A 161 9.37 2.00 21.85
CA ASN A 161 9.67 0.59 21.52
C ASN A 161 9.06 0.08 20.20
N LYS A 162 8.70 0.96 19.26
CA LYS A 162 8.14 0.61 17.94
C LYS A 162 9.19 0.57 16.83
N LEU A 163 10.41 1.09 17.06
CA LEU A 163 11.46 1.14 16.04
C LEU A 163 11.78 -0.22 15.41
N ASN A 164 11.80 -1.29 16.21
CA ASN A 164 12.07 -2.63 15.70
C ASN A 164 11.02 -3.09 14.69
N ASN A 165 9.74 -2.73 14.86
CA ASN A 165 8.68 -3.13 13.92
C ASN A 165 8.88 -2.48 12.55
N LEU A 166 9.25 -1.19 12.53
CA LEU A 166 9.63 -0.48 11.31
C LEU A 166 10.85 -1.10 10.63
N LEU A 167 11.89 -1.46 11.40
CA LEU A 167 13.07 -2.15 10.87
C LEU A 167 12.75 -3.54 10.30
N GLN A 168 11.92 -4.32 10.98
CA GLN A 168 11.45 -5.61 10.46
C GLN A 168 10.62 -5.43 9.18
N THR A 169 9.81 -4.36 9.11
CA THR A 169 9.02 -4.04 7.92
C THR A 169 9.89 -3.75 6.71
N PHE A 170 11.02 -3.06 6.87
CA PHE A 170 12.00 -2.88 5.78
C PHE A 170 12.44 -4.22 5.16
N ILE A 171 12.61 -5.27 5.97
CA ILE A 171 13.17 -6.56 5.53
C ILE A 171 12.12 -7.66 5.34
N ILE A 172 10.82 -7.37 5.46
CA ILE A 172 9.72 -8.36 5.41
C ILE A 172 9.73 -9.23 4.14
N SER A 173 10.28 -8.71 3.05
CA SER A 173 10.52 -9.44 1.80
C SER A 173 11.97 -9.28 1.35
N LYS A 174 12.91 -9.71 2.20
CA LYS A 174 14.36 -9.54 2.02
C LYS A 174 14.87 -9.88 0.60
N SER A 175 14.32 -10.90 -0.04
CA SER A 175 14.68 -11.29 -1.42
C SER A 175 14.13 -10.35 -2.50
N MET A 176 12.97 -9.72 -2.27
CA MET A 176 12.33 -8.81 -3.23
C MET A 176 12.71 -7.34 -3.03
N ARG A 177 13.26 -6.98 -1.86
CA ARG A 177 13.65 -5.61 -1.48
C ARG A 177 12.61 -4.56 -1.89
N ILE A 178 11.38 -4.77 -1.42
CA ILE A 178 10.23 -3.92 -1.79
C ILE A 178 10.38 -2.45 -1.39
N TYR A 179 11.29 -2.14 -0.46
CA TYR A 179 11.61 -0.78 -0.01
C TYR A 179 12.99 -0.30 -0.47
N LYS A 180 13.54 -0.88 -1.54
CA LYS A 180 14.89 -0.56 -2.03
C LYS A 180 15.15 0.94 -2.20
N GLU A 181 14.20 1.68 -2.79
CA GLU A 181 14.37 3.13 -3.01
C GLU A 181 14.49 3.91 -1.69
N GLN A 182 13.74 3.49 -0.67
CA GLN A 182 13.75 4.07 0.66
C GLN A 182 15.00 3.67 1.44
N GLU A 183 15.42 2.40 1.31
CA GLU A 183 16.66 1.88 1.87
C GLU A 183 17.87 2.67 1.32
N ASP A 184 17.89 2.93 0.02
CA ASP A 184 18.99 3.63 -0.65
C ASP A 184 19.19 5.05 -0.09
N CYS A 185 18.13 5.74 0.36
CA CYS A 185 18.24 7.03 1.04
C CYS A 185 19.05 6.93 2.35
N PHE A 186 18.85 5.87 3.14
CA PHE A 186 19.61 5.65 4.37
C PHE A 186 21.04 5.19 4.10
N ILE A 187 21.22 4.29 3.14
CA ILE A 187 22.53 3.69 2.84
C ILE A 187 23.49 4.74 2.22
N SER A 188 22.95 5.64 1.41
CA SER A 188 23.73 6.71 0.77
C SER A 188 23.83 8.00 1.59
N PHE A 189 23.17 8.05 2.75
CA PHE A 189 23.08 9.24 3.58
C PHE A 189 24.46 9.74 4.01
N ARG A 190 24.72 11.03 3.78
CA ARG A 190 25.89 11.77 4.27
C ARG A 190 25.44 13.17 4.64
N SER A 191 25.85 13.62 5.82
CA SER A 191 25.53 14.96 6.32
C SER A 191 26.72 15.51 7.09
N THR A 192 26.90 16.83 7.04
CA THR A 192 27.87 17.55 7.88
C THR A 192 27.39 17.71 9.32
N LYS A 193 26.06 17.71 9.53
CA LYS A 193 25.43 17.61 10.85
C LYS A 193 25.23 16.15 11.23
N ILE A 194 25.31 15.85 12.52
CA ILE A 194 25.15 14.49 13.06
C ILE A 194 23.66 14.17 13.22
N TYR A 195 23.20 13.08 12.60
CA TYR A 195 21.85 12.53 12.73
C TYR A 195 21.94 11.06 13.17
N PRO A 196 22.06 10.80 14.50
CA PRO A 196 22.36 9.48 15.03
C PRO A 196 21.34 8.39 14.63
N MET A 197 20.04 8.70 14.65
CA MET A 197 19.02 7.70 14.31
C MET A 197 19.02 7.36 12.83
N ILE A 198 19.21 8.36 11.97
CA ILE A 198 19.34 8.12 10.52
C ILE A 198 20.54 7.20 10.25
N ASN A 199 21.70 7.49 10.87
CA ASN A 199 22.89 6.66 10.75
C ASN A 199 22.67 5.25 11.30
N TYR A 200 22.01 5.13 12.46
CA TYR A 200 21.68 3.85 13.08
C TYR A 200 20.87 2.96 12.14
N VAL A 201 19.79 3.48 11.55
CA VAL A 201 18.96 2.73 10.60
C VAL A 201 19.77 2.33 9.37
N GLY A 202 20.59 3.23 8.82
CA GLY A 202 21.47 2.92 7.69
C GLY A 202 22.48 1.81 7.99
N ILE A 203 23.10 1.82 9.17
CA ILE A 203 24.02 0.76 9.63
C ILE A 203 23.26 -0.56 9.79
N TRP A 204 22.09 -0.54 10.43
CA TRP A 204 21.25 -1.71 10.66
C TRP A 204 20.87 -2.38 9.33
N LEU A 205 20.39 -1.60 8.35
CA LEU A 205 20.04 -2.11 7.02
C LEU A 205 21.26 -2.76 6.34
N ASN A 206 22.41 -2.09 6.29
CA ASN A 206 23.62 -2.66 5.68
C ASN A 206 24.06 -3.96 6.35
N TYR A 207 23.99 -4.05 7.68
CA TYR A 207 24.30 -5.26 8.43
C TYR A 207 23.37 -6.41 8.03
N HIS A 208 22.06 -6.16 7.98
CA HIS A 208 21.06 -7.19 7.68
C HIS A 208 21.06 -7.65 6.22
N TYR A 209 21.58 -6.86 5.27
CA TYR A 209 21.80 -7.28 3.89
C TYR A 209 23.20 -7.89 3.63
N GLY A 210 24.10 -7.91 4.62
CA GLY A 210 25.45 -8.48 4.48
C GLY A 210 26.47 -7.57 3.78
N GLU A 211 26.21 -6.26 3.75
CA GLU A 211 27.02 -5.25 3.05
C GLU A 211 28.14 -4.69 3.96
N PHE A 212 28.98 -5.57 4.50
CA PHE A 212 29.94 -5.25 5.58
C PHE A 212 30.98 -4.17 5.22
N VAL A 213 31.41 -4.10 3.95
CA VAL A 213 32.34 -3.07 3.47
C VAL A 213 31.73 -1.67 3.52
N ARG A 214 30.43 -1.55 3.24
CA ARG A 214 29.70 -0.28 3.34
C ARG A 214 29.49 0.12 4.79
N MET A 215 29.13 -0.85 5.64
CA MET A 215 28.97 -0.66 7.09
C MET A 215 30.24 -0.06 7.72
N TYR A 216 31.42 -0.63 7.45
CA TYR A 216 32.69 -0.14 7.99
C TYR A 216 33.00 1.32 7.60
N LYS A 217 32.60 1.75 6.38
CA LYS A 217 32.76 3.13 5.93
C LYS A 217 31.80 4.10 6.64
N MET A 218 30.59 3.66 6.99
CA MET A 218 29.62 4.49 7.71
C MET A 218 30.01 4.65 9.19
N TYR A 219 30.56 3.61 9.83
CA TYR A 219 31.00 3.70 11.23
C TYR A 219 32.18 4.66 11.47
N LYS A 220 33.02 4.89 10.44
CA LYS A 220 34.21 5.75 10.53
C LYS A 220 33.96 7.25 10.35
N ASN A 221 32.78 7.62 9.82
CA ASN A 221 32.42 9.01 9.53
C ASN A 221 31.30 9.46 10.46
#